data_AF-A0A098C299-F1
#
_entry.id   AF-A0A098C299-F1
#
_cell.length_a   1.000
_cell.length_b   1.000
_cell.length_c   1.000
_cell.angle_alpha   90.00
_cell.angle_beta   90.00
_cell.angle_gamma   90.00
#
_symmetry.space_group_name_H-M   'P 1'
#
loop_
_entity.id
_entity.type
_entity.pdbx_description
1 polymer ?
#
loop_
_entity_poly.entity_id
_entity_poly.type
_entity_poly.pdbx_seq_one_letter_code
_entity_poly.pdbx_strand_id
1 'polypeptide(L)'
;MKNNQLILLLLLIFGNVLLISCDKNSVVSIIETEKSQMDILKEGVSVTTFNSAKILKFDNEESFQRVLEYLNKTEIEDRLKFSRSFGVKTQTDYLFEAMYKIAKLEEIQDLDLLKEKFNDLKIYFQDVLMFNTIEDDDFIPYSRIKNFEIEPIANINGEYLIGNDIKQADFYSSFDELYNGMLIGRSEKYEQSLSTRGEHEGQSDLSSINVAWSRTGDRYASVQLSRTGDRIYMRLNCQKKTWLGWFTYSTIFNLRFVFTNYPQSLFLFNESAYNGNPVEVYTNPQGNPLRLTTRELSNGFSTELGKVEVTFPSVFRADGTMEVWSRGIEEANRGFGSISFP
;
A
#
# COMPACT_ATOMS: atom_id res chain seq x y z
N MET A 1 -17.82 41.02 -47.06
CA MET A 1 -16.51 40.73 -46.42
C MET A 1 -16.76 40.25 -45.00
N LYS A 2 -16.16 39.10 -44.64
CA LYS A 2 -16.11 38.46 -43.31
C LYS A 2 -17.39 37.77 -42.80
N ASN A 3 -17.87 36.80 -43.58
CA ASN A 3 -18.28 35.49 -43.06
C ASN A 3 -17.07 34.55 -43.19
N ASN A 4 -16.94 33.55 -42.31
CA ASN A 4 -15.92 32.47 -42.26
C ASN A 4 -14.87 32.56 -41.15
N GLN A 5 -15.28 32.64 -39.87
CA GLN A 5 -14.46 32.07 -38.80
C GLN A 5 -15.25 31.36 -37.67
N LEU A 6 -16.56 31.13 -37.82
CA LEU A 6 -17.36 30.47 -36.76
C LEU A 6 -18.01 29.14 -37.17
N ILE A 7 -17.63 28.54 -38.31
CA ILE A 7 -18.14 27.25 -38.79
C ILE A 7 -16.97 26.31 -39.15
N LEU A 8 -15.89 26.35 -38.36
CA LEU A 8 -14.75 25.42 -38.51
C LEU A 8 -14.33 24.76 -37.19
N LEU A 9 -15.14 24.86 -36.14
CA LEU A 9 -14.84 24.27 -34.82
C LEU A 9 -15.94 23.29 -34.32
N LEU A 10 -16.85 22.86 -35.19
CA LEU A 10 -18.00 22.01 -34.82
C LEU A 10 -18.17 20.77 -35.72
N LEU A 11 -17.16 20.42 -36.51
CA LEU A 11 -17.16 19.25 -37.42
C LEU A 11 -15.85 18.42 -37.33
N LEU A 12 -15.43 18.10 -36.10
CA LEU A 12 -14.32 17.16 -35.85
C LEU A 12 -14.61 16.18 -34.70
N ILE A 13 -15.89 15.99 -34.37
CA ILE A 13 -16.37 14.93 -33.48
C ILE A 13 -17.58 14.33 -34.20
N PHE A 14 -17.56 13.01 -34.38
CA PHE A 14 -18.46 12.17 -35.18
C PHE A 14 -18.09 12.02 -36.66
N GLY A 15 -17.23 11.04 -36.93
CA GLY A 15 -17.09 10.47 -38.26
C GLY A 15 -15.99 9.43 -38.30
N ASN A 16 -16.32 8.18 -37.96
CA ASN A 16 -15.89 6.97 -38.69
C ASN A 16 -16.41 5.72 -37.98
N VAL A 17 -17.66 5.36 -38.28
CA VAL A 17 -18.15 3.99 -38.13
C VAL A 17 -18.58 3.52 -39.52
N LEU A 18 -17.84 2.51 -40.00
CA LEU A 18 -18.17 1.45 -40.96
C LEU A 18 -18.55 1.82 -42.42
N LEU A 19 -17.83 1.23 -43.38
CA LEU A 19 -18.31 0.13 -44.26
C LEU A 19 -17.41 -0.03 -45.51
N ILE A 20 -16.55 -1.05 -45.50
CA ILE A 20 -16.01 -1.79 -46.68
C ILE A 20 -15.63 -3.17 -46.10
N SER A 21 -15.83 -4.35 -46.67
CA SER A 21 -16.64 -4.94 -47.73
C SER A 21 -16.35 -6.45 -47.59
N CYS A 22 -17.33 -7.34 -47.78
CA CYS A 22 -17.08 -8.78 -47.76
C CYS A 22 -16.01 -9.17 -48.79
N ASP A 23 -14.94 -9.81 -48.34
CA ASP A 23 -14.18 -10.75 -49.15
C ASP A 23 -14.12 -12.10 -48.42
N LYS A 24 -14.85 -13.08 -48.96
CA LYS A 24 -14.89 -14.46 -48.47
C LYS A 24 -13.72 -15.21 -49.12
N ASN A 25 -12.53 -15.18 -48.51
CA ASN A 25 -11.47 -16.22 -48.58
C ASN A 25 -10.05 -15.73 -48.21
N SER A 26 -9.89 -14.93 -47.17
CA SER A 26 -8.59 -14.78 -46.53
C SER A 26 -8.77 -14.34 -45.08
N VAL A 27 -7.84 -14.75 -44.22
CA VAL A 27 -7.83 -14.56 -42.75
C VAL A 27 -8.65 -15.60 -41.96
N VAL A 28 -8.44 -16.89 -42.28
CA VAL A 28 -8.27 -17.90 -41.23
C VAL A 28 -6.80 -17.92 -40.89
N SER A 29 -6.38 -17.11 -39.91
CA SER A 29 -5.19 -17.34 -39.08
C SER A 29 -4.97 -16.16 -38.14
N ILE A 30 -4.75 -16.49 -36.86
CA ILE A 30 -4.30 -15.62 -35.76
C ILE A 30 -5.39 -14.74 -35.14
N ILE A 31 -6.36 -15.37 -34.50
CA ILE A 31 -6.87 -14.84 -33.22
C ILE A 31 -6.05 -15.58 -32.15
N GLU A 32 -4.83 -15.12 -31.90
CA GLU A 32 -4.26 -15.31 -30.56
C GLU A 32 -5.19 -14.54 -29.64
N THR A 33 -5.99 -15.29 -28.86
CA THR A 33 -6.87 -14.68 -27.87
C THR A 33 -5.94 -14.14 -26.80
N GLU A 34 -5.61 -12.85 -26.86
CA GLU A 34 -4.90 -12.17 -25.78
C GLU A 34 -5.69 -12.42 -24.50
N LYS A 35 -5.16 -13.29 -23.63
CA LYS A 35 -5.74 -13.53 -22.31
C LYS A 35 -5.79 -12.19 -21.58
N SER A 36 -6.91 -11.90 -20.93
CA SER A 36 -6.95 -10.71 -20.09
C SER A 36 -5.87 -10.84 -19.01
N GLN A 37 -5.31 -9.72 -18.55
CA GLN A 37 -4.31 -9.72 -17.48
C GLN A 37 -4.79 -10.52 -16.25
N MET A 38 -6.10 -10.48 -15.97
CA MET A 38 -6.72 -11.26 -14.90
C MET A 38 -6.71 -12.77 -15.17
N ASP A 39 -6.86 -13.21 -16.42
CA ASP A 39 -6.79 -14.63 -16.76
C ASP A 39 -5.36 -15.17 -16.58
N ILE A 40 -4.35 -14.38 -16.94
CA ILE A 40 -2.94 -14.73 -16.72
C ILE A 40 -2.63 -14.85 -15.22
N LEU A 41 -3.14 -13.93 -14.41
CA LEU A 41 -2.94 -13.95 -12.96
C LEU A 41 -3.59 -15.15 -12.27
N LYS A 42 -4.69 -15.67 -12.83
CA LYS A 42 -5.39 -16.84 -12.29
C LYS A 42 -4.70 -18.16 -12.61
N GLU A 43 -3.77 -18.18 -13.57
CA GLU A 43 -3.03 -19.40 -13.88
C GLU A 43 -2.22 -19.85 -12.66
N GLY A 44 -2.30 -21.13 -12.32
CA GLY A 44 -1.65 -21.68 -11.13
C GLY A 44 -2.20 -21.14 -9.81
N VAL A 45 -3.41 -20.56 -9.82
CA VAL A 45 -4.13 -20.14 -8.62
C VAL A 45 -5.46 -20.88 -8.54
N SER A 46 -5.73 -21.46 -7.38
CA SER A 46 -6.96 -22.17 -7.08
C SER A 46 -7.48 -21.80 -5.70
N VAL A 47 -8.64 -22.31 -5.34
CA VAL A 47 -9.23 -22.15 -4.00
C VAL A 47 -9.35 -23.52 -3.37
N THR A 48 -8.98 -23.61 -2.11
CA THR A 48 -9.29 -24.76 -1.27
C THR A 48 -9.90 -24.30 0.04
N THR A 49 -10.30 -25.25 0.87
CA THR A 49 -10.81 -24.99 2.22
C THR A 49 -9.80 -25.49 3.25
N PHE A 50 -9.47 -24.63 4.21
CA PHE A 50 -8.63 -24.94 5.36
C PHE A 50 -9.29 -24.35 6.61
N ASN A 51 -9.39 -25.12 7.70
CA ASN A 51 -10.09 -24.71 8.92
C ASN A 51 -11.51 -24.12 8.68
N SER A 52 -12.27 -24.71 7.76
CA SER A 52 -13.61 -24.26 7.34
C SER A 52 -13.66 -22.88 6.65
N ALA A 53 -12.51 -22.29 6.34
CA ALA A 53 -12.38 -21.05 5.59
C ALA A 53 -11.84 -21.30 4.17
N LYS A 54 -12.29 -20.51 3.20
CA LYS A 54 -11.71 -20.52 1.85
C LYS A 54 -10.36 -19.81 1.89
N ILE A 55 -9.36 -20.41 1.25
CA ILE A 55 -8.02 -19.84 1.10
C ILE A 55 -7.57 -19.94 -0.36
N LEU A 56 -6.74 -18.99 -0.79
CA LEU A 56 -6.05 -19.07 -2.06
C LEU A 56 -4.92 -20.09 -1.97
N LYS A 57 -4.79 -20.91 -3.02
CA LYS A 57 -3.70 -21.86 -3.22
C LYS A 57 -2.98 -21.54 -4.52
N PHE A 58 -1.69 -21.27 -4.40
CA PHE A 58 -0.76 -21.10 -5.50
C PHE A 58 -0.08 -22.44 -5.78
N ASP A 59 0.17 -22.78 -7.05
CA ASP A 59 0.80 -24.05 -7.42
C ASP A 59 2.25 -24.12 -6.93
N ASN A 60 2.95 -22.99 -6.96
CA ASN A 60 4.35 -22.85 -6.58
C ASN A 60 4.71 -21.40 -6.27
N GLU A 61 5.96 -21.17 -5.83
CA GLU A 61 6.46 -19.84 -5.48
C GLU A 61 6.38 -18.84 -6.66
N GLU A 62 6.59 -19.30 -7.90
CA GLU A 62 6.52 -18.46 -9.09
C GLU A 62 5.10 -17.88 -9.29
N SER A 63 4.08 -18.73 -9.21
CA SER A 63 2.68 -18.29 -9.31
C SER A 63 2.28 -17.33 -8.17
N PHE A 64 2.79 -17.56 -6.96
CA PHE A 64 2.58 -16.67 -5.81
C PHE A 64 3.23 -15.30 -6.04
N GLN A 65 4.53 -15.26 -6.37
CA GLN A 65 5.28 -14.02 -6.57
C GLN A 65 4.69 -13.19 -7.71
N ARG A 66 4.32 -13.82 -8.83
CA ARG A 66 3.67 -13.13 -9.95
C ARG A 66 2.40 -12.39 -9.53
N VAL A 67 1.54 -13.05 -8.74
CA VAL A 67 0.30 -12.46 -8.25
C VAL A 67 0.59 -11.37 -7.23
N LEU A 68 1.47 -11.64 -6.26
CA LEU A 68 1.86 -10.69 -5.21
C LEU A 68 2.41 -9.39 -5.81
N GLU A 69 3.32 -9.49 -6.78
CA GLU A 69 3.88 -8.34 -7.48
C GLU A 69 2.81 -7.51 -8.20
N TYR A 70 1.90 -8.17 -8.91
CA TYR A 70 0.84 -7.49 -9.65
C TYR A 70 -0.10 -6.75 -8.70
N LEU A 71 -0.57 -7.42 -7.65
CA LEU A 71 -1.52 -6.83 -6.70
C LEU A 71 -0.88 -5.65 -5.95
N ASN A 72 0.39 -5.72 -5.61
CA ASN A 72 1.10 -4.60 -4.95
C ASN A 72 1.42 -3.43 -5.89
N LYS A 73 1.35 -3.59 -7.22
CA LYS A 73 1.55 -2.50 -8.20
C LYS A 73 0.24 -1.88 -8.67
N THR A 74 -0.90 -2.48 -8.33
CA THR A 74 -2.22 -2.06 -8.83
C THR A 74 -3.03 -1.31 -7.79
N GLU A 75 -4.05 -0.61 -8.29
CA GLU A 75 -5.03 0.11 -7.45
C GLU A 75 -5.89 -0.86 -6.64
N ILE A 76 -6.51 -0.35 -5.59
CA ILE A 76 -7.31 -1.14 -4.65
C ILE A 76 -8.43 -1.92 -5.35
N GLU A 77 -9.03 -1.38 -6.40
CA GLU A 77 -10.11 -2.04 -7.15
C GLU A 77 -9.64 -3.33 -7.79
N ASP A 78 -8.44 -3.38 -8.36
CA ASP A 78 -7.92 -4.57 -9.02
C ASP A 78 -7.47 -5.62 -8.00
N ARG A 79 -6.93 -5.17 -6.86
CA ARG A 79 -6.67 -6.03 -5.69
C ARG A 79 -7.94 -6.76 -5.25
N LEU A 80 -9.03 -6.00 -5.08
CA LEU A 80 -10.33 -6.52 -4.67
C LEU A 80 -10.95 -7.44 -5.75
N LYS A 81 -10.85 -7.08 -7.03
CA LYS A 81 -11.38 -7.92 -8.12
C LYS A 81 -10.73 -9.30 -8.13
N PHE A 82 -9.42 -9.39 -7.88
CA PHE A 82 -8.70 -10.64 -7.89
C PHE A 82 -9.22 -11.62 -6.84
N SER A 83 -9.15 -11.27 -5.54
CA SER A 83 -9.58 -12.15 -4.45
C SER A 83 -11.07 -12.52 -4.52
N ARG A 84 -11.92 -11.54 -4.87
CA ARG A 84 -13.37 -11.73 -5.02
C ARG A 84 -13.71 -12.66 -6.18
N SER A 85 -12.91 -12.70 -7.24
CA SER A 85 -13.13 -13.63 -8.36
C SER A 85 -12.99 -15.10 -7.96
N PHE A 86 -12.30 -15.36 -6.84
CA PHE A 86 -12.17 -16.66 -6.19
C PHE A 86 -13.16 -16.86 -5.03
N GLY A 87 -13.96 -15.84 -4.69
CA GLY A 87 -14.87 -15.87 -3.56
C GLY A 87 -14.15 -15.97 -2.21
N VAL A 88 -12.91 -15.48 -2.12
CA VAL A 88 -12.13 -15.38 -0.90
C VAL A 88 -12.20 -13.93 -0.41
N LYS A 89 -12.63 -13.73 0.85
CA LYS A 89 -12.52 -12.41 1.50
C LYS A 89 -11.17 -12.29 2.18
N THR A 90 -10.52 -11.17 1.94
CA THR A 90 -9.17 -10.87 2.42
C THR A 90 -9.20 -9.70 3.41
N GLN A 91 -8.09 -9.43 4.11
CA GLN A 91 -8.06 -8.26 4.99
C GLN A 91 -8.15 -6.94 4.21
N THR A 92 -7.66 -6.91 2.96
CA THR A 92 -7.87 -5.79 2.03
C THR A 92 -9.37 -5.52 1.79
N ASP A 93 -10.20 -6.55 1.69
CA ASP A 93 -11.66 -6.37 1.57
C ASP A 93 -12.25 -5.68 2.79
N TYR A 94 -11.84 -6.09 4.00
CA TYR A 94 -12.34 -5.54 5.25
C TYR A 94 -11.86 -4.11 5.48
N LEU A 95 -10.59 -3.81 5.19
CA LEU A 95 -10.04 -2.45 5.24
C LEU A 95 -10.80 -1.51 4.31
N PHE A 96 -11.01 -1.91 3.05
CA PHE A 96 -11.75 -1.11 2.09
C PHE A 96 -13.21 -0.89 2.54
N GLU A 97 -13.89 -1.94 3.01
CA GLU A 97 -15.27 -1.83 3.49
C GLU A 97 -15.37 -0.89 4.71
N ALA A 98 -14.44 -1.00 5.66
CA ALA A 98 -14.39 -0.14 6.83
C ALA A 98 -14.12 1.31 6.44
N MET A 99 -13.09 1.57 5.63
CA MET A 99 -12.76 2.92 5.16
C MET A 99 -13.92 3.56 4.39
N TYR A 100 -14.60 2.81 3.52
CA TYR A 100 -15.77 3.30 2.80
C TYR A 100 -16.93 3.68 3.73
N LYS A 101 -17.18 2.88 4.78
CA LYS A 101 -18.22 3.20 5.78
C LYS A 101 -17.83 4.41 6.64
N ILE A 102 -16.56 4.52 7.02
CA ILE A 102 -16.04 5.65 7.82
C ILE A 102 -16.08 6.96 7.03
N ALA A 103 -15.74 6.94 5.74
CA ALA A 103 -15.82 8.13 4.89
C ALA A 103 -17.24 8.72 4.84
N LYS A 104 -18.28 7.90 4.98
CA LYS A 104 -19.68 8.38 5.08
C LYS A 104 -20.01 9.02 6.41
N LEU A 105 -19.25 8.70 7.46
CA LEU A 105 -19.42 9.31 8.77
C LEU A 105 -18.91 10.76 8.79
N GLU A 106 -18.02 11.15 7.87
CA GLU A 106 -17.53 12.54 7.74
C GLU A 106 -18.66 13.57 7.50
N GLU A 107 -19.82 13.12 7.01
CA GLU A 107 -21.00 13.97 6.79
C GLU A 107 -21.78 14.28 8.09
N ILE A 108 -21.53 13.53 9.17
CA ILE A 108 -22.21 13.69 10.46
C ILE A 108 -21.60 14.87 11.22
N GLN A 109 -22.40 15.92 11.43
CA GLN A 109 -21.98 17.11 12.20
C GLN A 109 -22.23 16.99 13.70
N ASP A 110 -22.93 15.95 14.15
CA ASP A 110 -23.13 15.68 15.58
C ASP A 110 -22.02 14.75 16.06
N LEU A 111 -21.13 15.25 16.93
CA LEU A 111 -19.98 14.49 17.41
C LEU A 111 -20.38 13.26 18.23
N ASP A 112 -21.46 13.34 19.00
CA ASP A 112 -21.92 12.22 19.83
C ASP A 112 -22.49 11.12 18.93
N LEU A 113 -23.30 11.50 17.94
CA LEU A 113 -23.81 10.57 16.93
C LEU A 113 -22.68 9.97 16.08
N LEU A 114 -21.66 10.76 15.73
CA LEU A 114 -20.47 10.29 15.02
C LEU A 114 -19.76 9.21 15.83
N LYS A 115 -19.47 9.48 17.11
CA LYS A 115 -18.79 8.54 18.00
C LYS A 115 -19.61 7.26 18.22
N GLU A 116 -20.93 7.37 18.38
CA GLU A 116 -21.83 6.22 18.46
C GLU A 116 -21.72 5.35 17.20
N LYS A 117 -21.91 5.95 16.02
CA LYS A 117 -21.88 5.25 14.73
C LYS A 117 -20.52 4.65 14.42
N PHE A 118 -19.44 5.32 14.82
CA PHE A 118 -18.10 4.78 14.70
C PHE A 118 -17.89 3.59 15.62
N ASN A 119 -18.35 3.64 16.87
CA ASN A 119 -18.26 2.50 17.79
C ASN A 119 -19.01 1.27 17.26
N ASP A 120 -20.17 1.45 16.63
CA ASP A 120 -20.88 0.36 15.94
C ASP A 120 -19.99 -0.29 14.85
N LEU A 121 -19.28 0.52 14.06
CA LEU A 121 -18.33 0.02 13.06
C LEU A 121 -17.14 -0.69 13.69
N LYS A 122 -16.57 -0.15 14.79
CA LYS A 122 -15.48 -0.81 15.52
C LYS A 122 -15.89 -2.21 15.93
N ILE A 123 -17.05 -2.36 16.58
CA ILE A 123 -17.57 -3.64 17.04
C ILE A 123 -17.74 -4.63 15.87
N TYR A 124 -18.22 -4.16 14.72
CA TYR A 124 -18.41 -4.99 13.54
C TYR A 124 -17.10 -5.50 12.92
N PHE A 125 -16.03 -4.70 12.95
CA PHE A 125 -14.77 -5.01 12.28
C PHE A 125 -13.65 -5.51 13.21
N GLN A 126 -13.80 -5.41 14.54
CA GLN A 126 -12.73 -5.64 15.51
C GLN A 126 -12.10 -7.04 15.48
N ASP A 127 -12.80 -8.06 14.98
CA ASP A 127 -12.25 -9.42 14.90
C ASP A 127 -11.19 -9.55 13.79
N VAL A 128 -11.30 -8.73 12.74
CA VAL A 128 -10.42 -8.79 11.57
C VAL A 128 -9.47 -7.59 11.51
N LEU A 129 -9.89 -6.43 11.99
CA LEU A 129 -9.12 -5.18 11.95
C LEU A 129 -8.69 -4.76 13.35
N MET A 130 -7.87 -3.72 13.41
CA MET A 130 -7.48 -3.02 14.63
C MET A 130 -7.93 -1.57 14.58
N PHE A 131 -8.15 -0.98 15.73
CA PHE A 131 -8.53 0.42 15.88
C PHE A 131 -7.68 1.05 16.97
N ASN A 132 -7.50 2.36 16.87
CA ASN A 132 -6.75 3.12 17.87
C ASN A 132 -7.41 2.99 19.26
N THR A 133 -6.58 2.67 20.26
CA THR A 133 -6.96 2.53 21.67
C THR A 133 -6.43 3.67 22.53
N ILE A 134 -5.67 4.59 21.94
CA ILE A 134 -4.96 5.69 22.61
C ILE A 134 -5.64 7.03 22.29
N GLU A 135 -5.90 7.30 21.01
CA GLU A 135 -6.57 8.51 20.54
C GLU A 135 -8.02 8.19 20.15
N ASP A 136 -8.99 8.80 20.83
CA ASP A 136 -10.43 8.55 20.61
C ASP A 136 -11.00 9.28 19.40
N ASP A 137 -10.22 10.22 18.83
CA ASP A 137 -10.52 10.98 17.61
C ASP A 137 -9.82 10.42 16.37
N ASP A 138 -9.16 9.26 16.46
CA ASP A 138 -8.63 8.51 15.33
C ASP A 138 -9.65 7.50 14.83
N PHE A 139 -10.24 7.81 13.67
CA PHE A 139 -11.29 7.00 13.06
C PHE A 139 -10.76 5.93 12.11
N ILE A 140 -9.45 5.69 12.03
CA ILE A 140 -8.87 4.87 10.96
C ILE A 140 -8.81 3.40 11.38
N PRO A 141 -9.22 2.47 10.49
CA PRO A 141 -9.03 1.05 10.70
C PRO A 141 -7.61 0.66 10.27
N TYR A 142 -6.99 -0.20 11.07
CA TYR A 142 -5.64 -0.70 10.83
C TYR A 142 -5.67 -2.20 10.53
N SER A 143 -4.76 -2.62 9.65
CA SER A 143 -4.51 -4.03 9.40
C SER A 143 -3.88 -4.70 10.62
N ARG A 144 -4.23 -5.95 10.86
CA ARG A 144 -3.51 -6.82 11.81
C ARG A 144 -2.24 -7.40 11.20
N ILE A 145 -2.17 -7.54 9.87
CA ILE A 145 -1.04 -8.19 9.19
C ILE A 145 0.20 -7.29 9.21
N LYS A 146 1.33 -7.84 9.68
CA LYS A 146 2.64 -7.16 9.70
C LYS A 146 3.27 -7.08 8.31
N ASN A 147 3.28 -8.20 7.59
CA ASN A 147 3.71 -8.30 6.21
C ASN A 147 2.57 -7.87 5.27
N PHE A 148 2.25 -6.59 5.29
CA PHE A 148 1.05 -6.04 4.67
C PHE A 148 0.87 -6.32 3.17
N GLU A 149 1.95 -6.64 2.46
CA GLU A 149 1.96 -6.97 1.03
C GLU A 149 1.10 -8.20 0.71
N ILE A 150 0.88 -9.11 1.66
CA ILE A 150 0.06 -10.31 1.49
C ILE A 150 -1.41 -10.09 1.86
N GLU A 151 -1.80 -8.92 2.35
CA GLU A 151 -3.20 -8.60 2.68
C GLU A 151 -4.21 -8.85 1.56
N PRO A 152 -3.92 -8.64 0.26
CA PRO A 152 -4.87 -8.92 -0.81
C PRO A 152 -4.90 -10.41 -1.21
N ILE A 153 -4.08 -11.26 -0.58
CA ILE A 153 -3.96 -12.69 -0.85
C ILE A 153 -4.48 -13.52 0.33
N ALA A 154 -4.01 -13.22 1.53
CA ALA A 154 -4.35 -13.98 2.73
C ALA A 154 -5.83 -13.82 3.06
N ASN A 155 -6.46 -14.89 3.53
CA ASN A 155 -7.82 -14.80 4.06
C ASN A 155 -7.85 -13.96 5.34
N ILE A 156 -9.04 -13.80 5.94
CA ILE A 156 -9.21 -13.04 7.19
C ILE A 156 -8.41 -13.60 8.40
N ASN A 157 -7.98 -14.85 8.33
CA ASN A 157 -7.15 -15.50 9.35
C ASN A 157 -5.65 -15.43 9.03
N GLY A 158 -5.26 -14.78 7.92
CA GLY A 158 -3.84 -14.71 7.51
C GLY A 158 -3.35 -15.94 6.75
N GLU A 159 -4.24 -16.84 6.31
CA GLU A 159 -3.89 -18.14 5.75
C GLU A 159 -3.90 -18.13 4.21
N TYR A 160 -2.89 -18.78 3.61
CA TYR A 160 -2.80 -19.07 2.16
C TYR A 160 -1.86 -20.27 1.91
N LEU A 161 -1.91 -20.89 0.73
CA LEU A 161 -1.08 -22.06 0.38
C LEU A 161 -0.13 -21.77 -0.78
N ILE A 162 1.11 -22.24 -0.67
CA ILE A 162 2.05 -22.34 -1.81
C ILE A 162 2.39 -23.81 -2.00
N GLY A 163 2.00 -24.39 -3.13
CA GLY A 163 2.00 -25.83 -3.36
C GLY A 163 1.10 -26.55 -2.34
N ASN A 164 1.71 -27.23 -1.38
CA ASN A 164 1.02 -27.90 -0.27
C ASN A 164 1.38 -27.29 1.09
N ASP A 165 2.21 -26.26 1.11
CA ASP A 165 2.69 -25.64 2.35
C ASP A 165 1.75 -24.53 2.79
N ILE A 166 1.15 -24.70 3.97
CA ILE A 166 0.35 -23.64 4.60
C ILE A 166 1.27 -22.51 5.03
N LYS A 167 0.95 -21.30 4.59
CA LYS A 167 1.60 -20.07 5.00
C LYS A 167 0.64 -19.26 5.87
N GLN A 168 1.21 -18.62 6.88
CA GLN A 168 0.49 -17.86 7.87
C GLN A 168 1.09 -16.45 7.93
N ALA A 169 0.24 -15.45 7.85
CA ALA A 169 0.60 -14.06 8.06
C ALA A 169 1.02 -13.81 9.51
N ASP A 170 2.01 -12.95 9.70
CA ASP A 170 2.35 -12.47 11.03
C ASP A 170 1.36 -11.37 11.44
N PHE A 171 0.86 -11.45 12.67
CA PHE A 171 -0.09 -10.47 13.20
C PHE A 171 0.52 -9.58 14.28
N TYR A 172 0.07 -8.33 14.34
CA TYR A 172 0.12 -7.52 15.55
C TYR A 172 -0.88 -8.08 16.56
N SER A 173 -0.43 -8.25 17.79
CA SER A 173 -1.23 -8.74 18.92
C SER A 173 -2.10 -7.66 19.55
N SER A 174 -1.76 -6.39 19.38
CA SER A 174 -2.51 -5.24 19.89
C SER A 174 -2.22 -3.96 19.10
N PHE A 175 -3.09 -2.94 19.26
CA PHE A 175 -2.83 -1.61 18.70
C PHE A 175 -1.57 -1.00 19.30
N ASP A 176 -1.30 -1.23 20.57
CA ASP A 176 -0.07 -0.78 21.21
C ASP A 176 1.17 -1.42 20.56
N GLU A 177 1.13 -2.67 20.10
CA GLU A 177 2.26 -3.27 19.38
C GLU A 177 2.49 -2.62 18.02
N LEU A 178 1.41 -2.44 17.24
CA LEU A 178 1.44 -1.71 15.97
C LEU A 178 1.99 -0.29 16.18
N TYR A 179 1.43 0.41 17.17
CA TYR A 179 1.73 1.79 17.49
C TYR A 179 3.15 1.94 18.07
N ASN A 180 3.62 1.03 18.93
CA ASN A 180 5.01 1.02 19.40
C ASN A 180 5.99 0.73 18.28
N GLY A 181 5.64 -0.12 17.30
CA GLY A 181 6.42 -0.29 16.07
C GLY A 181 6.51 1.00 15.25
N MET A 182 5.49 1.86 15.31
CA MET A 182 5.57 3.23 14.79
C MET A 182 6.41 4.13 15.72
N LEU A 183 6.28 4.02 17.04
CA LEU A 183 6.72 5.00 18.04
C LEU A 183 8.05 4.73 18.79
N ILE A 184 8.97 3.87 18.33
CA ILE A 184 10.15 3.51 19.17
C ILE A 184 11.02 4.71 19.60
N GLY A 185 10.85 5.91 19.03
CA GLY A 185 11.40 7.17 19.56
C GLY A 185 10.38 8.07 20.25
N ARG A 186 9.95 7.79 21.49
CA ARG A 186 9.30 8.79 22.36
C ARG A 186 10.38 9.56 23.12
N SER A 187 10.78 10.75 22.63
CA SER A 187 11.53 11.68 23.48
C SER A 187 10.58 12.30 24.53
N GLU A 188 11.07 12.56 25.75
CA GLU A 188 10.33 13.24 26.84
C GLU A 188 9.68 14.59 26.43
N LYS A 189 10.07 15.17 25.28
CA LYS A 189 9.42 16.36 24.71
C LYS A 189 7.97 16.14 24.26
N TYR A 190 7.57 14.91 23.91
CA TYR A 190 6.21 14.64 23.41
C TYR A 190 5.17 14.70 24.54
N GLU A 191 5.50 14.29 25.77
CA GLU A 191 4.59 14.45 26.91
C GLU A 191 4.37 15.93 27.26
N GLN A 192 5.33 16.81 26.97
CA GLN A 192 5.19 18.26 27.18
C GLN A 192 4.43 18.95 26.01
N SER A 193 4.52 18.45 24.78
CA SER A 193 3.91 19.08 23.59
C SER A 193 2.41 18.86 23.43
N LEU A 194 1.81 17.88 24.15
CA LEU A 194 0.35 17.71 24.25
C LEU A 194 -0.37 19.01 24.73
N SER A 195 0.38 19.94 25.33
CA SER A 195 -0.12 21.22 25.83
C SER A 195 0.08 22.43 24.90
N THR A 196 0.84 22.31 23.80
CA THR A 196 1.15 23.44 22.92
C THR A 196 0.73 23.16 21.49
N ARG A 197 -0.44 23.70 21.13
CA ARG A 197 -1.03 23.77 19.80
C ARG A 197 -0.17 24.62 18.85
N GLY A 198 1.03 24.15 18.51
CA GLY A 198 2.00 24.85 17.67
C GLY A 198 2.79 23.89 16.77
N GLU A 199 2.38 23.86 15.49
CA GLU A 199 3.13 23.49 14.28
C GLU A 199 3.79 22.08 14.15
N HIS A 200 4.22 21.42 15.23
CA HIS A 200 4.80 20.07 15.21
C HIS A 200 4.34 19.28 16.44
N GLU A 201 3.60 18.19 16.25
CA GLU A 201 3.14 17.35 17.37
C GLU A 201 4.22 16.30 17.71
N GLY A 202 4.87 15.71 16.71
CA GLY A 202 6.00 14.79 16.90
C GLY A 202 6.48 14.15 15.60
N GLN A 203 7.62 13.47 15.67
CA GLN A 203 8.16 12.68 14.57
C GLN A 203 8.97 11.51 15.13
N SER A 204 9.06 10.40 14.37
CA SER A 204 9.94 9.29 14.72
C SER A 204 11.42 9.66 14.57
N ASP A 205 12.26 8.94 15.30
CA ASP A 205 13.72 8.98 15.17
C ASP A 205 14.28 7.60 14.72
N LEU A 206 15.60 7.47 14.62
CA LEU A 206 16.27 6.26 14.17
C LEU A 206 16.06 5.03 15.08
N SER A 207 15.48 5.17 16.27
CA SER A 207 15.11 4.01 17.08
C SER A 207 13.87 3.29 16.53
N SER A 208 13.05 3.95 15.71
CA SER A 208 11.91 3.36 15.00
C SER A 208 12.38 2.39 13.92
N ILE A 209 12.10 1.09 14.10
CA ILE A 209 12.59 0.02 13.22
C ILE A 209 11.52 -0.29 12.16
N ASN A 210 11.90 -0.21 10.89
CA ASN A 210 11.06 -0.46 9.73
C ASN A 210 9.79 0.40 9.65
N VAL A 211 9.70 1.47 10.44
CA VAL A 211 8.71 2.54 10.29
C VAL A 211 9.37 3.91 10.45
N ALA A 212 8.95 4.89 9.66
CA ALA A 212 9.18 6.31 9.93
C ALA A 212 7.86 7.09 9.80
N TRP A 213 7.63 8.10 10.64
CA TRP A 213 6.42 8.92 10.63
C TRP A 213 6.68 10.34 11.11
N SER A 214 5.81 11.25 10.69
CA SER A 214 5.75 12.63 11.18
C SER A 214 4.31 13.08 11.33
N ARG A 215 4.07 13.87 12.39
CA ARG A 215 2.77 14.42 12.74
C ARG A 215 2.90 15.90 13.10
N THR A 216 2.16 16.73 12.39
CA THR A 216 1.94 18.15 12.71
C THR A 216 0.58 18.32 13.40
N GLY A 217 0.20 19.55 13.73
CA GLY A 217 -1.10 19.84 14.33
C GLY A 217 -2.32 19.42 13.49
N ASP A 218 -2.13 19.18 12.19
CA ASP A 218 -3.23 18.83 11.29
C ASP A 218 -2.88 17.80 10.20
N ARG A 219 -1.65 17.28 10.14
CA ARG A 219 -1.23 16.27 9.15
C ARG A 219 -0.42 15.16 9.79
N TYR A 220 -0.58 13.96 9.26
CA TYR A 220 0.23 12.79 9.56
C TYR A 220 0.71 12.16 8.26
N ALA A 221 1.96 11.73 8.20
CA ALA A 221 2.49 10.90 7.13
C ALA A 221 3.44 9.84 7.70
N SER A 222 3.41 8.63 7.15
CA SER A 222 4.35 7.56 7.50
C SER A 222 4.74 6.71 6.31
N VAL A 223 5.90 6.08 6.43
CA VAL A 223 6.34 4.97 5.61
C VAL A 223 6.63 3.78 6.51
N GLN A 224 6.09 2.62 6.16
CA GLN A 224 6.34 1.35 6.83
C GLN A 224 6.97 0.39 5.82
N LEU A 225 7.99 -0.34 6.24
CA LEU A 225 8.63 -1.39 5.45
C LEU A 225 8.24 -2.76 5.98
N SER A 226 8.05 -3.69 5.06
CA SER A 226 7.86 -5.11 5.34
C SER A 226 8.68 -5.96 4.36
N ARG A 227 8.74 -7.26 4.63
CA ARG A 227 9.53 -8.20 3.85
C ARG A 227 8.78 -9.50 3.62
N THR A 228 8.78 -9.97 2.38
CA THR A 228 8.39 -11.33 2.01
C THR A 228 9.48 -11.92 1.10
N GLY A 229 10.08 -13.04 1.53
CA GLY A 229 11.17 -13.68 0.79
C GLY A 229 12.41 -12.80 0.72
N ASP A 230 12.89 -12.51 -0.49
CA ASP A 230 14.01 -11.62 -0.77
C ASP A 230 13.55 -10.17 -1.09
N ARG A 231 12.27 -9.86 -0.98
CA ARG A 231 11.69 -8.56 -1.37
C ARG A 231 11.31 -7.70 -0.19
N ILE A 232 11.49 -6.40 -0.36
CA ILE A 232 11.10 -5.37 0.60
C ILE A 232 9.96 -4.55 -0.01
N TYR A 233 8.88 -4.40 0.74
CA TYR A 233 7.70 -3.62 0.37
C TYR A 233 7.63 -2.37 1.23
N MET A 234 7.03 -1.31 0.68
CA MET A 234 6.71 -0.10 1.42
C MET A 234 5.20 0.14 1.43
N ARG A 235 4.70 0.65 2.55
CA ARG A 235 3.35 1.18 2.73
C ARG A 235 3.42 2.63 3.16
N LEU A 236 2.61 3.47 2.52
CA LEU A 236 2.50 4.89 2.80
C LEU A 236 1.13 5.18 3.43
N ASN A 237 1.13 5.81 4.60
CA ASN A 237 -0.11 6.22 5.28
C ASN A 237 -0.12 7.73 5.47
N CYS A 238 -1.29 8.34 5.38
CA CYS A 238 -1.48 9.76 5.58
C CYS A 238 -2.86 10.09 6.15
N GLN A 239 -2.89 11.05 7.06
CA GLN A 239 -4.11 11.50 7.73
C GLN A 239 -4.14 13.02 7.80
N LYS A 240 -5.34 13.60 7.81
CA LYS A 240 -5.59 15.01 8.07
C LYS A 240 -6.50 15.16 9.29
N LYS A 241 -6.20 16.13 10.13
CA LYS A 241 -7.08 16.50 11.24
C LYS A 241 -8.18 17.43 10.74
N THR A 242 -9.41 17.08 11.07
CA THR A 242 -10.58 17.95 10.93
C THR A 242 -11.05 18.39 12.31
N TRP A 243 -12.09 19.21 12.38
CA TRP A 243 -12.70 19.53 13.68
C TRP A 243 -13.39 18.33 14.34
N LEU A 244 -13.68 17.27 13.58
CA LEU A 244 -14.30 16.03 14.06
C LEU A 244 -13.27 14.98 14.54
N GLY A 245 -12.04 15.04 14.03
CA GLY A 245 -10.98 14.07 14.29
C GLY A 245 -10.13 13.79 13.06
N TRP A 246 -9.36 12.71 13.10
CA TRP A 246 -8.42 12.31 12.05
C TRP A 246 -9.07 11.41 11.01
N PHE A 247 -8.88 11.80 9.74
CA PHE A 247 -9.40 11.08 8.58
C PHE A 247 -8.31 10.87 7.54
N THR A 248 -8.46 9.83 6.73
CA THR A 248 -7.55 9.58 5.60
C THR A 248 -7.70 10.67 4.53
N TYR A 249 -6.64 10.94 3.79
CA TYR A 249 -6.69 11.80 2.61
C TYR A 249 -5.69 11.33 1.55
N SER A 250 -5.56 12.07 0.46
CA SER A 250 -4.52 11.82 -0.55
C SER A 250 -3.44 12.91 -0.50
N THR A 251 -2.19 12.50 -0.67
CA THR A 251 -1.05 13.44 -0.64
C THR A 251 0.10 12.97 -1.51
N ILE A 252 1.06 13.88 -1.74
CA ILE A 252 2.35 13.55 -2.35
C ILE A 252 3.32 13.26 -1.21
N PHE A 253 3.99 12.11 -1.26
CA PHE A 253 5.03 11.73 -0.33
C PHE A 253 6.40 12.05 -0.90
N ASN A 254 7.31 12.42 0.00
CA ASN A 254 8.72 12.50 -0.28
C ASN A 254 9.44 11.56 0.68
N LEU A 255 10.31 10.73 0.13
CA LEU A 255 10.97 9.65 0.83
C LEU A 255 12.47 9.71 0.57
N ARG A 256 13.24 9.34 1.59
CA ARG A 256 14.68 9.12 1.45
C ARG A 256 15.02 7.77 2.06
N PHE A 257 15.72 6.90 1.33
CA PHE A 257 16.21 5.63 1.83
C PHE A 257 17.73 5.56 1.65
N VAL A 258 18.43 5.08 2.67
CA VAL A 258 19.87 4.80 2.62
C VAL A 258 20.04 3.36 3.08
N PHE A 259 20.32 2.46 2.14
CA PHE A 259 20.60 1.06 2.45
C PHE A 259 22.11 0.86 2.66
N THR A 260 22.44 0.04 3.65
CA THR A 260 23.78 -0.48 3.86
C THR A 260 23.97 -1.67 2.93
N ASN A 261 24.75 -1.49 1.87
CA ASN A 261 25.12 -2.58 1.00
C ASN A 261 26.21 -3.42 1.65
N TYR A 262 25.92 -4.69 1.87
CA TYR A 262 26.91 -5.69 2.27
C TYR A 262 27.37 -6.45 1.03
N PRO A 263 28.66 -6.82 0.91
CA PRO A 263 29.13 -7.62 -0.23
C PRO A 263 28.34 -8.91 -0.47
N GLN A 264 27.79 -9.46 0.60
CA GLN A 264 26.97 -10.68 0.62
C GLN A 264 25.45 -10.44 0.54
N SER A 265 25.00 -9.18 0.58
CA SER A 265 23.59 -8.81 0.61
C SER A 265 23.42 -7.41 0.01
N LEU A 266 23.03 -7.37 -1.27
CA LEU A 266 22.94 -6.14 -2.05
C LEU A 266 21.47 -5.75 -2.25
N PHE A 267 21.10 -4.53 -1.87
CA PHE A 267 19.77 -4.02 -2.15
C PHE A 267 19.69 -3.49 -3.59
N LEU A 268 18.73 -4.03 -4.33
CA LEU A 268 18.39 -3.69 -5.71
C LEU A 268 17.07 -2.94 -5.70
N PHE A 269 17.11 -1.68 -6.15
CA PHE A 269 15.94 -0.83 -6.25
C PHE A 269 15.24 -1.04 -7.60
N ASN A 270 13.91 -1.15 -7.57
CA ASN A 270 13.10 -1.21 -8.79
C ASN A 270 12.59 0.20 -9.13
N GLU A 271 13.17 0.86 -10.13
CA GLU A 271 12.62 2.13 -10.61
C GLU A 271 11.37 1.86 -11.46
N SER A 272 10.23 2.40 -11.03
CA SER A 272 8.99 2.31 -11.81
C SER A 272 9.15 3.01 -13.16
N ALA A 273 8.67 2.35 -14.22
CA ALA A 273 8.69 2.89 -15.58
C ALA A 273 8.13 4.32 -15.65
N TYR A 274 8.96 5.27 -16.06
CA TYR A 274 8.54 6.63 -16.36
C TYR A 274 8.52 6.84 -17.88
N ASN A 275 7.39 7.31 -18.41
CA ASN A 275 7.28 7.79 -19.79
C ASN A 275 7.59 6.75 -20.89
N GLY A 276 7.18 5.49 -20.70
CA GLY A 276 7.36 4.42 -21.68
C GLY A 276 8.75 3.78 -21.69
N ASN A 277 9.64 4.19 -20.78
CA ASN A 277 10.92 3.52 -20.57
C ASN A 277 10.71 2.19 -19.80
N PRO A 278 11.50 1.15 -20.11
CA PRO A 278 11.45 -0.10 -19.37
C PRO A 278 11.79 0.12 -17.88
N VAL A 279 11.31 -0.76 -17.01
CA VAL A 279 11.73 -0.82 -15.60
C VAL A 279 13.24 -1.05 -15.58
N GLU A 280 14.01 -0.05 -15.15
CA GLU A 280 15.45 -0.19 -14.92
C GLU A 280 15.66 -0.62 -13.46
N VAL A 281 16.34 -1.75 -13.26
CA VAL A 281 16.75 -2.23 -11.94
C VAL A 281 18.09 -1.58 -11.64
N TYR A 282 18.13 -0.73 -10.62
CA TYR A 282 19.37 -0.08 -10.21
C TYR A 282 19.92 -0.75 -8.96
N THR A 283 21.20 -1.11 -9.02
CA THR A 283 22.02 -1.27 -7.81
C THR A 283 22.23 0.14 -7.28
N ASN A 284 21.62 0.49 -6.15
CA ASN A 284 21.93 1.77 -5.53
C ASN A 284 23.41 1.74 -5.09
N PRO A 285 24.29 2.65 -5.55
CA PRO A 285 25.67 2.66 -5.10
C PRO A 285 25.74 2.80 -3.58
N GLN A 286 26.66 2.08 -2.92
CA GLN A 286 26.75 2.01 -1.47
C GLN A 286 26.71 3.40 -0.81
N GLY A 287 25.75 3.59 0.11
CA GLY A 287 25.62 4.83 0.89
C GLY A 287 24.98 6.01 0.17
N ASN A 288 24.60 5.89 -1.11
CA ASN A 288 23.87 6.96 -1.79
C ASN A 288 22.38 6.94 -1.40
N PRO A 289 21.80 8.11 -1.04
CA PRO A 289 20.39 8.19 -0.71
C PRO A 289 19.54 8.03 -1.96
N LEU A 290 18.69 7.00 -1.96
CA LEU A 290 17.55 6.90 -2.87
C LEU A 290 16.50 7.93 -2.46
N ARG A 291 16.15 8.85 -3.35
CA ARG A 291 15.13 9.87 -3.11
C ARG A 291 13.93 9.60 -4.00
N LEU A 292 12.74 9.50 -3.41
CA LEU A 292 11.49 9.27 -4.14
C LEU A 292 10.52 10.41 -3.86
N THR A 293 9.87 10.90 -4.91
CA THR A 293 8.70 11.78 -4.81
C THR A 293 7.56 11.10 -5.55
N THR A 294 6.44 10.90 -4.87
CA THR A 294 5.31 10.18 -5.45
C THR A 294 4.42 11.11 -6.29
N ARG A 295 3.55 10.53 -7.12
CA ARG A 295 2.30 11.21 -7.49
C ARG A 295 1.41 11.37 -6.25
N GLU A 296 0.25 12.00 -6.39
CA GLU A 296 -0.74 12.01 -5.31
C GLU A 296 -1.27 10.59 -5.08
N LEU A 297 -1.12 10.08 -3.85
CA LEU A 297 -1.49 8.73 -3.43
C LEU A 297 -2.41 8.80 -2.22
N SER A 298 -3.35 7.86 -2.12
CA SER A 298 -4.25 7.71 -0.98
C SER A 298 -3.55 7.03 0.21
N ASN A 299 -4.16 7.16 1.39
CA ASN A 299 -3.74 6.42 2.59
C ASN A 299 -3.74 4.90 2.35
N GLY A 300 -2.70 4.22 2.80
CA GLY A 300 -2.57 2.76 2.73
C GLY A 300 -1.99 2.25 1.40
N PHE A 301 -1.54 3.15 0.51
CA PHE A 301 -0.86 2.75 -0.71
C PHE A 301 0.36 1.89 -0.38
N SER A 302 0.46 0.72 -1.02
CA SER A 302 1.60 -0.18 -0.86
C SER A 302 2.17 -0.55 -2.22
N THR A 303 3.50 -0.74 -2.28
CA THR A 303 4.23 -1.22 -3.46
C THR A 303 5.52 -1.91 -3.05
N GLU A 304 6.09 -2.73 -3.93
CA GLU A 304 7.47 -3.21 -3.79
C GLU A 304 8.45 -2.03 -3.89
N LEU A 305 9.39 -1.96 -2.95
CA LEU A 305 10.49 -0.99 -2.95
C LEU A 305 11.70 -1.55 -3.70
N GLY A 306 11.99 -2.84 -3.52
CA GLY A 306 13.10 -3.51 -4.17
C GLY A 306 13.32 -4.92 -3.62
N LYS A 307 14.43 -5.53 -4.03
CA LYS A 307 14.84 -6.88 -3.60
C LYS A 307 16.26 -6.90 -3.09
N VAL A 308 16.58 -7.88 -2.27
CA VAL A 308 17.92 -8.12 -1.75
C VAL A 308 18.50 -9.33 -2.44
N GLU A 309 19.56 -9.13 -3.19
CA GLU A 309 20.32 -10.22 -3.79
C GLU A 309 21.32 -10.77 -2.76
N VAL A 310 21.24 -12.07 -2.50
CA VAL A 310 22.02 -12.77 -1.48
C VAL A 310 23.06 -13.68 -2.14
N THR A 311 24.34 -13.51 -1.80
CA THR A 311 25.44 -14.29 -2.39
C THR A 311 25.87 -15.42 -1.44
N PHE A 312 25.78 -16.68 -1.89
CA PHE A 312 25.99 -17.85 -1.04
C PHE A 312 27.39 -17.92 -0.37
N PRO A 313 27.52 -18.43 0.87
CA PRO A 313 26.47 -18.76 1.83
C PRO A 313 26.16 -17.52 2.66
N SER A 314 25.00 -16.89 2.49
CA SER A 314 24.67 -15.75 3.34
C SER A 314 23.20 -15.64 3.72
N VAL A 315 23.05 -15.05 4.89
CA VAL A 315 21.81 -14.66 5.54
C VAL A 315 21.35 -13.38 4.87
N PHE A 316 20.08 -13.29 4.50
CA PHE A 316 19.51 -12.03 4.02
C PHE A 316 19.81 -10.93 5.04
N ARG A 317 20.27 -9.77 4.59
CA ARG A 317 20.47 -8.65 5.49
C ARG A 317 20.20 -7.34 4.77
N ALA A 318 19.21 -6.59 5.25
CA ALA A 318 18.98 -5.22 4.81
C ALA A 318 18.93 -4.31 6.03
N ASP A 319 19.96 -3.48 6.15
CA ASP A 319 20.05 -2.45 7.19
C ASP A 319 20.14 -1.07 6.54
N GLY A 320 19.76 -0.02 7.25
CA GLY A 320 19.80 1.32 6.69
C GLY A 320 19.02 2.35 7.49
N THR A 321 18.74 3.47 6.84
CA THR A 321 17.89 4.54 7.39
C THR A 321 16.85 4.96 6.36
N MET A 322 15.74 5.47 6.84
CA MET A 322 14.71 6.06 6.00
C MET A 322 14.15 7.34 6.59
N GLU A 323 13.62 8.19 5.72
CA GLU A 323 13.00 9.45 6.06
C GLU A 323 11.69 9.61 5.28
N VAL A 324 10.69 10.26 5.89
CA VAL A 324 9.41 10.55 5.24
C VAL A 324 8.87 11.93 5.58
N TRP A 325 8.37 12.62 4.57
CA TRP A 325 7.54 13.81 4.70
C TRP A 325 6.52 13.86 3.56
N SER A 326 5.65 14.85 3.53
CA SER A 326 4.58 14.94 2.53
C SER A 326 4.36 16.37 2.05
N ARG A 327 3.48 16.59 1.07
CA ARG A 327 3.06 17.95 0.68
C ARG A 327 2.52 18.77 1.87
N GLY A 328 1.95 18.11 2.88
CA GLY A 328 1.43 18.76 4.09
C GLY A 328 2.41 18.84 5.26
N ILE A 329 3.62 18.28 5.13
CA ILE A 329 4.63 18.23 6.19
C ILE A 329 5.98 18.63 5.59
N GLU A 330 6.54 19.76 6.01
CA GLU A 330 7.81 20.26 5.49
C GLU A 330 8.97 19.29 5.76
N GLU A 331 10.01 19.31 4.92
CA GLU A 331 11.20 18.45 5.09
C GLU A 331 11.90 18.67 6.44
N ALA A 332 11.82 19.90 6.99
CA ALA A 332 12.35 20.22 8.32
C ALA A 332 11.71 19.37 9.44
N ASN A 333 10.48 18.92 9.22
CA ASN A 333 9.65 18.16 10.15
C ASN A 333 9.54 16.68 9.76
N ARG A 334 10.45 16.16 8.91
CA ARG A 334 10.40 14.78 8.43
C ARG A 334 10.59 13.75 9.55
N GLY A 335 9.92 12.62 9.43
CA GLY A 335 10.14 11.46 10.28
C GLY A 335 11.38 10.68 9.87
N PHE A 336 12.03 10.02 10.83
CA PHE A 336 13.18 9.16 10.61
C PHE A 336 12.92 7.73 11.09
N GLY A 337 13.61 6.75 10.53
CA GLY A 337 13.57 5.37 11.01
C GLY A 337 14.81 4.61 10.58
N SER A 338 15.13 3.54 11.32
CA SER A 338 16.12 2.55 10.90
C SER A 338 15.44 1.47 10.06
N ILE A 339 16.14 0.97 9.06
CA ILE A 339 15.77 -0.22 8.31
C ILE A 339 16.56 -1.38 8.94
N SER A 340 15.89 -2.46 9.31
CA SER A 340 16.57 -3.67 9.76
C SER A 340 15.74 -4.92 9.48
N PHE A 341 16.29 -5.77 8.63
CA PHE A 341 15.73 -7.06 8.26
C PHE A 341 16.87 -8.10 8.33
N PRO A 342 16.86 -8.99 9.33
CA PRO A 342 17.90 -10.00 9.52
C PRO A 342 17.73 -11.25 8.65
#